data_AF-A0A6J5XBQ2-F1
#
_entry.id   AF-A0A6J5XBQ2-F1
#
_cell.length_a   1.000
_cell.length_b   1.000
_cell.length_c   1.000
_cell.angle_alpha   90.00
_cell.angle_beta   90.00
_cell.angle_gamma   90.00
#
_symmetry.space_group_name_H-M   'P 1'
#
loop_
_entity.id
_entity.type
_entity.pdbx_description
1 polymer ?
#
loop_
_entity_poly.entity_id
_entity_poly.type
_entity_poly.pdbx_seq_one_letter_code
_entity_poly.pdbx_strand_id
1 'polypeptide(L)'
;MSCQMVFGMKYMDEEFDARGFKSVVKEGTQLLSAPKLGDYIPFIAPLDLQGFTKRMKSVNKAFDTFFEKIIEEHLQSNDEERTKDFVDVMVGFMGSEES
;
A
#
# COMPACT_ATOMS: atom_id res chain seq x y z
N MET A 1 -0.50 -15.60 0.25
CA MET A 1 -1.89 -16.03 0.46
C MET A 1 -2.82 -14.84 0.72
N SER A 2 -2.45 -13.88 1.58
CA SER A 2 -3.32 -12.72 1.88
C SER A 2 -3.66 -11.87 0.65
N CYS A 3 -2.72 -11.58 -0.25
CA CYS A 3 -2.99 -10.76 -1.45
C CYS A 3 -4.07 -11.36 -2.36
N GLN A 4 -4.11 -12.70 -2.51
CA GLN A 4 -5.11 -13.38 -3.31
C GLN A 4 -6.52 -13.29 -2.69
N MET A 5 -6.62 -13.30 -1.36
CA MET A 5 -7.92 -13.18 -0.69
C MET A 5 -8.46 -11.75 -0.73
N VAL A 6 -7.57 -10.74 -0.71
CA VAL A 6 -7.98 -9.34 -0.67
C VAL A 6 -8.23 -8.78 -2.08
N PHE A 7 -7.37 -9.11 -3.05
CA PHE A 7 -7.38 -8.49 -4.38
C PHE A 7 -7.84 -9.45 -5.49
N GLY A 8 -8.34 -10.64 -5.14
CA GLY A 8 -8.79 -11.66 -6.10
C GLY A 8 -7.70 -12.27 -7.01
N MET A 9 -6.51 -11.67 -7.04
CA MET A 9 -5.46 -11.95 -8.01
C MET A 9 -4.16 -12.39 -7.35
N LYS A 10 -3.39 -13.21 -8.07
CA LYS A 10 -2.06 -13.66 -7.65
C LYS A 10 -1.01 -12.67 -8.15
N TYR A 11 -0.56 -11.80 -7.25
CA TYR A 11 0.55 -10.89 -7.53
C TYR A 11 1.89 -11.50 -7.11
N MET A 12 2.88 -11.37 -7.98
CA MET A 12 4.27 -11.73 -7.69
C MET A 12 4.98 -10.61 -6.92
N ASP A 13 6.00 -10.97 -6.13
CA ASP A 13 6.76 -10.00 -5.32
C ASP A 13 7.32 -8.85 -6.18
N GLU A 14 7.71 -9.16 -7.42
CA GLU A 14 8.31 -8.29 -8.42
C GLU A 14 7.32 -7.31 -9.09
N GLU A 15 6.01 -7.60 -9.02
CA GLU A 15 4.97 -6.77 -9.64
C GLU A 15 4.60 -5.55 -8.77
N PHE A 16 5.03 -5.54 -7.52
CA PHE A 16 4.70 -4.52 -6.53
C PHE A 16 5.63 -3.30 -6.57
N ASP A 17 6.93 -3.52 -6.51
CA ASP A 17 7.98 -2.49 -6.53
C ASP A 17 9.28 -3.17 -6.97
N ALA A 18 10.22 -2.42 -7.54
CA ALA A 18 11.53 -2.96 -7.94
C ALA A 18 12.30 -3.63 -6.77
N ARG A 19 12.00 -3.25 -5.52
CA ARG A 19 12.56 -3.85 -4.29
C ARG A 19 11.85 -5.13 -3.85
N GLY A 20 10.66 -5.42 -4.37
CA GLY A 20 9.78 -6.52 -3.97
C GLY A 20 8.82 -6.17 -2.82
N PHE A 21 7.59 -6.68 -2.87
CA PHE A 21 6.56 -6.48 -1.82
C PHE A 21 7.08 -6.81 -0.42
N LYS A 22 7.72 -7.97 -0.25
CA LYS A 22 8.27 -8.42 1.05
C LYS A 22 9.28 -7.42 1.61
N SER A 23 10.10 -6.82 0.75
CA SER A 23 11.11 -5.85 1.15
C SER A 23 10.47 -4.55 1.62
N VAL A 24 9.48 -4.04 0.88
CA VAL A 24 8.75 -2.81 1.22
C VAL A 24 7.95 -2.98 2.51
N VAL A 25 7.24 -4.10 2.68
CA VAL A 25 6.51 -4.40 3.93
C VAL A 25 7.44 -4.50 5.12
N LYS A 26 8.61 -5.14 4.95
CA LYS A 26 9.63 -5.23 6.00
C LYS A 26 10.17 -3.85 6.36
N GLU A 27 10.46 -3.00 5.38
CA GLU A 27 10.90 -1.64 5.61
C GLU A 27 9.83 -0.81 6.37
N GLY A 28 8.57 -0.88 5.93
CA GLY A 28 7.46 -0.21 6.61
C GLY A 28 7.30 -0.67 8.06
N THR A 29 7.34 -1.99 8.30
CA THR A 29 7.26 -2.57 9.65
C THR A 29 8.41 -2.09 10.53
N GLN A 30 9.63 -2.02 10.00
CA GLN A 30 10.78 -1.49 10.73
C GLN A 30 10.59 -0.01 11.08
N LEU A 31 10.07 0.80 10.15
CA LEU A 31 9.81 2.22 10.41
C LEU A 31 8.70 2.44 11.44
N LEU A 32 7.66 1.59 11.45
CA LEU A 32 6.56 1.68 12.42
C LEU A 32 6.95 1.22 13.82
N SER A 33 7.85 0.23 13.92
CA SER A 33 8.28 -0.36 15.19
C SER A 33 9.49 0.35 15.81
N ALA A 34 10.22 1.15 15.04
CA ALA A 34 11.45 1.78 15.51
C ALA A 34 11.17 3.09 16.28
N PRO A 35 11.89 3.34 17.39
CA PRO A 35 11.73 4.54 18.18
C PRO A 35 12.20 5.78 17.40
N LYS A 36 11.27 6.69 17.11
CA LYS A 36 11.57 7.95 16.46
C LYS A 36 12.22 8.91 17.46
N LEU A 37 13.52 9.16 17.31
CA LEU A 37 14.28 10.00 18.25
C LEU A 37 13.70 11.41 18.42
N GLY A 38 13.04 11.96 17.40
CA GLY A 38 12.35 13.26 17.49
C GLY A 38 11.20 13.29 18.50
N ASP A 39 10.60 12.14 18.82
CA ASP A 39 9.52 12.03 19.80
C ASP A 39 10.07 12.04 21.24
N TYR A 40 11.35 11.66 21.43
CA TYR A 40 12.04 11.66 22.72
C TYR A 40 12.88 12.93 22.95
N ILE A 41 13.42 13.52 21.88
CA ILE A 41 14.27 14.72 21.92
C ILE A 41 13.70 15.73 20.91
N PRO A 42 12.78 16.62 21.33
CA PRO A 42 12.07 17.53 20.42
C PRO A 42 12.98 18.45 19.61
N PHE A 43 14.15 18.81 20.15
CA PHE A 43 15.10 19.72 19.50
C PHE A 43 15.74 19.15 18.22
N ILE A 44 15.80 17.82 18.07
CA ILE A 44 16.34 17.17 16.86
C ILE A 44 15.23 16.68 15.91
N ALA A 45 13.95 16.85 16.28
CA ALA A 45 12.82 16.42 15.47
C ALA A 45 12.80 17.02 14.04
N PRO A 46 13.15 18.31 13.83
CA PRO A 46 13.18 18.89 12.48
C PRO A 46 14.29 18.34 11.58
N LEU A 47 15.34 17.75 12.16
CA LEU A 47 16.50 17.28 11.40
C LEU A 47 16.25 15.92 10.73
N ASP A 48 15.25 15.15 11.20
CA ASP A 48 14.96 13.78 10.73
C ASP A 48 16.24 12.95 10.50
N LEU A 49 17.11 12.90 11.51
CA LEU A 49 18.47 12.31 11.40
C LEU A 49 18.48 10.83 10.98
N GLN A 50 17.37 10.12 11.22
CA GLN A 50 17.20 8.72 10.83
C GLN A 50 16.55 8.55 9.44
N GLY A 51 16.19 9.66 8.78
CA GLY A 51 15.53 9.69 7.48
C GLY A 51 14.16 9.03 7.48
N PHE A 52 13.47 8.97 8.62
CA PHE A 52 12.20 8.26 8.77
C PHE A 52 11.15 8.82 7.82
N THR A 53 11.08 10.14 7.68
CA THR A 53 10.08 10.79 6.83
C THR A 53 10.31 10.43 5.37
N LYS A 54 11.57 10.47 4.91
CA LYS A 54 11.91 10.15 3.53
C LYS A 54 11.65 8.67 3.21
N ARG A 55 12.04 7.77 4.12
CA ARG A 55 11.84 6.32 3.96
C ARG A 55 10.36 5.96 4.00
N MET A 56 9.59 6.52 4.94
CA MET A 56 8.15 6.31 5.01
C MET A 56 7.44 6.82 3.75
N LYS A 57 7.84 7.98 3.22
CA LYS A 57 7.33 8.46 1.92
C LYS A 57 7.62 7.49 0.78
N SER A 58 8.81 6.88 0.76
CA SER A 58 9.17 5.89 -0.26
C SER A 58 8.40 4.57 -0.11
N VAL A 59 8.05 4.17 1.11
CA VAL A 59 7.17 3.02 1.38
C VAL A 59 5.74 3.34 0.93
N ASN A 60 5.19 4.48 1.35
CA ASN A 60 3.84 4.91 0.96
C ASN A 60 3.69 5.00 -0.56
N LYS A 61 4.66 5.60 -1.26
CA LYS A 61 4.61 5.70 -2.71
C LYS A 61 4.52 4.33 -3.41
N ALA A 62 5.23 3.32 -2.89
CA ALA A 62 5.17 1.97 -3.44
C ALA A 62 3.79 1.33 -3.25
N PHE A 63 3.19 1.51 -2.07
CA PHE A 63 1.81 1.06 -1.82
C PHE A 63 0.79 1.81 -2.67
N ASP A 64 0.90 3.13 -2.80
CA ASP A 64 -0.01 3.95 -3.61
C ASP A 64 0.00 3.47 -5.07
N THR A 65 1.19 3.33 -5.67
CA THR A 65 1.32 2.83 -7.05
C THR A 65 0.75 1.42 -7.23
N PHE A 66 0.96 0.54 -6.24
CA PHE A 66 0.41 -0.80 -6.29
C PHE A 66 -1.11 -0.84 -6.19
N PHE A 67 -1.70 -0.10 -5.25
CA PHE A 67 -3.15 -0.06 -5.08
C PHE A 67 -3.85 0.62 -6.25
N GLU A 68 -3.25 1.67 -6.81
CA GLU A 68 -3.78 2.33 -8.02
C GLU A 68 -3.83 1.33 -9.19
N LYS A 69 -2.79 0.53 -9.38
CA LYS A 69 -2.78 -0.54 -10.39
C LYS A 69 -3.89 -1.58 -10.13
N ILE A 70 -4.06 -2.03 -8.89
CA ILE A 70 -5.10 -3.00 -8.53
C ILE A 70 -6.48 -2.41 -8.85
N ILE A 71 -6.77 -1.19 -8.40
CA ILE A 71 -8.07 -0.55 -8.59
C ILE A 71 -8.37 -0.39 -10.07
N GLU A 72 -7.40 0.05 -10.88
CA GLU A 72 -7.56 0.17 -12.33
C GLU A 72 -7.85 -1.18 -13.00
N GLU A 73 -7.14 -2.25 -12.61
CA GLU A 73 -7.42 -3.61 -13.10
C GLU A 73 -8.86 -4.04 -12.80
N HIS A 74 -9.38 -3.73 -11.60
CA HIS A 74 -10.73 -4.09 -11.18
C HIS A 74 -11.80 -3.23 -11.88
N LEU A 75 -11.54 -1.94 -12.11
CA LEU A 75 -12.41 -1.04 -12.86
C LEU A 75 -12.53 -1.44 -14.34
N GLN A 76 -11.44 -1.88 -14.96
CA GLN A 76 -11.43 -2.30 -16.37
C GLN A 76 -12.04 -3.69 -16.58
N SER A 77 -11.98 -4.57 -15.58
CA SER A 77 -12.59 -5.90 -15.65
C SER A 77 -14.11 -5.84 -15.53
N ASN A 78 -14.76 -5.63 -16.66
CA ASN A 78 -16.22 -5.59 -16.83
C ASN A 78 -16.85 -6.99 -16.96
N ASP A 79 -16.29 -7.95 -16.23
CA ASP A 79 -16.71 -9.35 -16.30
C ASP A 79 -17.80 -9.58 -15.25
N GLU A 80 -19.07 -9.49 -15.65
CA GLU A 80 -20.22 -9.70 -14.76
C GLU A 80 -20.24 -11.11 -14.14
N GLU A 81 -19.52 -12.09 -14.74
CA GLU A 81 -19.41 -13.46 -14.24
C GLU A 81 -18.25 -13.70 -13.26
N ARG A 82 -17.35 -12.72 -13.05
CA ARG A 82 -16.23 -12.90 -12.12
C ARG A 82 -16.69 -12.86 -10.66
N THR A 83 -16.07 -13.67 -9.81
CA THR A 83 -16.32 -13.63 -8.36
C THR A 83 -15.78 -12.32 -7.82
N LYS A 84 -16.68 -11.47 -7.29
CA LYS A 84 -16.32 -10.19 -6.69
C LYS A 84 -15.41 -10.39 -5.47
N ASP A 85 -14.37 -9.61 -5.37
CA ASP A 85 -13.50 -9.55 -4.21
C ASP A 85 -13.70 -8.29 -3.37
N PHE A 86 -12.82 -8.08 -2.39
CA PHE A 86 -12.92 -6.96 -1.47
C PHE A 86 -12.75 -5.61 -2.18
N VAL A 87 -11.90 -5.52 -3.20
CA VAL A 87 -11.70 -4.27 -3.96
C VAL A 87 -12.94 -3.95 -4.77
N ASP A 88 -13.55 -4.95 -5.42
CA ASP A 88 -14.81 -4.75 -6.17
C ASP A 88 -15.94 -4.21 -5.29
N VAL A 89 -16.01 -4.69 -4.04
CA VAL A 89 -16.99 -4.19 -3.06
C VAL A 89 -16.69 -2.73 -2.70
N MET A 90 -15.44 -2.38 -2.41
CA MET A 90 -15.05 -0.99 -2.09
C MET A 90 -15.34 -0.01 -3.22
N VAL A 91 -14.98 -0.38 -4.45
CA VAL A 91 -15.22 0.44 -5.65
C VAL A 91 -16.72 0.60 -5.91
N GLY A 92 -17.51 -0.46 -5.76
CA GLY A 92 -18.96 -0.41 -5.89
C GLY A 92 -19.63 0.53 -4.88
N PHE A 93 -19.13 0.58 -3.64
CA PHE A 93 -19.61 1.53 -2.64
C PHE A 93 -19.26 2.97 -3.01
N MET A 94 -18.02 3.26 -3.43
CA MET A 94 -17.60 4.61 -3.82
C MET A 94 -18.46 5.19 -4.96
N GLY A 95 -18.79 4.38 -5.97
CA GLY A 95 -19.65 4.83 -7.07
C GLY A 95 -21.11 5.08 -6.67
N SER A 96 -21.56 4.50 -5.54
CA SER A 96 -22.93 4.66 -5.03
C SER A 96 -23.13 5.92 -4.18
N GLU A 97 -22.06 6.50 -3.62
CA GLU A 97 -22.13 7.75 -2.84
C GLU A 97 -22.09 9.01 -3.73
N GLU A 98 -21.73 8.88 -5.01
CA GLU A 98 -21.76 9.98 -6.00
C GLU A 98 -23.09 10.06 -6.81
N SER A 99 -24.08 9.20 -6.53
CA SER A 99 -25.42 9.21 -7.13
C SER A 99 -26.50 9.69 -6.15
#